data_AF-A0A6G0VK53-F1
#
_entry.id   AF-A0A6G0VK53-F1
#
_cell.length_a   1.000
_cell.length_b   1.000
_cell.length_c   1.000
_cell.angle_alpha   90.00
_cell.angle_beta   90.00
_cell.angle_gamma   90.00
#
_symmetry.space_group_name_H-M   'P 1'
#
loop_
_entity.id
_entity.type
_entity.pdbx_description
1 polymer ?
#
loop_
_entity_poly.entity_id
_entity_poly.type
_entity_poly.pdbx_seq_one_letter_code
_entity_poly.pdbx_strand_id
1 'polypeptide(L)'
;MDNAPYHSVKLEKCPTSNWRKADIIQWLHGKGEVVDQTMIIPELLEVVRRIKPIYNKYIIDEMVLQQNKTVLRLPPYHCELNPIDLVWSVVKRHVKANNKTFKLPDVKNLLVKRIAKVDFVKYTIEEENKFWTLDDTVDELITE
;
A
#
# COMPACT_ATOMS: atom_id res chain seq x y z
N MET A 1 -0.05 4.60 -3.16
CA MET A 1 0.88 4.40 -2.03
C MET A 1 1.63 3.11 -2.27
N ASP A 2 2.95 3.19 -2.36
CA ASP A 2 3.83 2.04 -2.55
C ASP A 2 3.88 1.17 -1.28
N ASN A 3 4.46 -0.03 -1.41
CA ASN A 3 4.45 -1.04 -0.36
C ASN A 3 5.65 -0.95 0.60
N ALA A 4 6.25 0.22 0.74
CA ALA A 4 7.36 0.41 1.67
C ALA A 4 6.93 0.04 3.10
N PRO A 5 7.78 -0.64 3.91
CA PRO A 5 7.37 -1.19 5.20
C PRO A 5 6.74 -0.16 6.16
N TYR A 6 7.22 1.09 6.12
CA TYR A 6 6.72 2.18 6.95
C TYR A 6 5.34 2.70 6.53
N HIS A 7 4.86 2.38 5.33
CA HIS A 7 3.49 2.66 4.89
C HIS A 7 2.49 1.58 5.31
N SER A 8 2.98 0.47 5.85
CA SER A 8 2.19 -0.70 6.22
C SER A 8 2.28 -1.00 7.72
N VAL A 9 2.54 0.03 8.53
CA VAL A 9 2.54 -0.10 10.00
C VAL A 9 1.11 -0.32 10.48
N LYS A 10 0.91 -1.42 11.21
CA LYS A 10 -0.38 -1.80 11.78
C LYS A 10 -0.73 -0.93 12.98
N LEU A 11 -2.00 -0.53 13.06
CA LEU A 11 -2.53 0.21 14.21
C LEU A 11 -2.47 -0.63 15.48
N GLU A 12 -2.83 -1.90 15.37
CA GLU A 12 -2.70 -2.89 16.43
C GLU A 12 -2.12 -4.20 15.90
N LYS A 13 -1.46 -4.96 16.77
CA LYS A 13 -0.98 -6.29 16.42
C LYS A 13 -2.13 -7.30 16.58
N CYS A 14 -2.46 -8.00 15.50
CA CYS A 14 -3.39 -9.11 15.55
C CYS A 14 -2.67 -10.40 16.00
N PRO A 15 -3.36 -11.30 16.72
CA PRO A 15 -2.79 -12.58 17.12
C PRO A 15 -2.26 -13.43 15.96
N THR A 16 -1.21 -14.20 16.24
CA THR A 16 -0.61 -15.18 15.32
C THR A 16 -0.35 -16.49 16.06
N SER A 17 0.04 -17.55 15.34
CA SER A 17 0.40 -18.85 15.94
C SER A 17 1.55 -18.81 16.94
N ASN A 18 2.34 -17.73 16.94
CA ASN A 18 3.44 -17.54 17.87
C ASN A 18 3.02 -16.88 19.20
N TRP A 19 1.75 -16.47 19.34
CA TRP A 19 1.23 -15.88 20.57
C TRP A 19 0.92 -16.97 21.60
N ARG A 20 1.00 -16.64 22.89
CA ARG A 20 0.54 -17.55 23.94
C ARG A 20 -0.97 -17.64 23.86
N LYS A 21 -1.54 -18.83 24.11
CA LYS A 21 -3.00 -19.06 24.13
C LYS A 21 -3.75 -18.02 24.97
N ALA A 22 -3.22 -17.68 26.15
CA ALA A 22 -3.81 -16.68 27.03
C ALA A 22 -3.89 -15.27 26.39
N ASP A 23 -2.86 -14.85 25.66
CA ASP A 23 -2.82 -13.54 24.99
C ASP A 23 -3.84 -13.49 23.83
N ILE A 24 -4.03 -14.61 23.12
CA ILE A 24 -5.04 -14.73 22.06
C ILE A 24 -6.45 -14.58 22.65
N ILE A 25 -6.74 -15.30 23.75
CA ILE A 25 -8.03 -15.22 24.45
C ILE A 25 -8.26 -13.80 24.96
N GLN A 26 -7.26 -13.17 25.58
CA GLN A 26 -7.37 -11.80 26.07
C GLN A 26 -7.66 -10.81 24.93
N TRP A 27 -6.99 -10.97 23.78
CA TRP A 27 -7.25 -10.13 22.61
C TRP A 27 -8.69 -10.30 22.12
N LEU A 28 -9.18 -11.55 22.00
CA LEU A 28 -10.56 -11.85 21.59
C LEU A 28 -11.60 -11.27 22.55
N HIS A 29 -11.41 -11.45 23.87
CA HIS A 29 -12.27 -10.86 24.88
C HIS A 29 -12.29 -9.32 24.79
N GLY A 30 -11.12 -8.70 24.55
CA GLY A 30 -11.02 -7.26 24.32
C GLY A 30 -11.78 -6.75 23.09
N LYS A 31 -12.10 -7.64 22.13
CA LYS A 31 -12.95 -7.34 20.97
C LYS A 31 -14.42 -7.73 21.16
N GLY A 32 -14.79 -8.22 22.35
CA GLY A 32 -16.15 -8.65 22.67
C GLY A 32 -16.48 -10.09 22.24
N GLU A 33 -15.49 -10.88 21.79
CA GLU A 33 -15.70 -12.28 21.45
C GLU A 33 -15.68 -13.15 22.71
N VAL A 34 -16.65 -14.06 22.84
CA VAL A 34 -16.68 -15.08 23.89
C VAL A 34 -16.09 -16.37 23.33
N VAL A 35 -15.02 -16.86 23.95
CA VAL A 35 -14.35 -18.10 23.53
C VAL A 35 -14.28 -19.11 24.66
N ASP A 36 -14.35 -20.38 24.30
CA ASP A 36 -14.16 -21.47 25.26
C ASP A 36 -12.66 -21.60 25.61
N GLN A 37 -12.37 -21.64 26.90
CA GLN A 37 -11.01 -21.78 27.42
C GLN A 37 -10.37 -23.13 27.06
N THR A 38 -11.16 -24.15 26.71
CA THR A 38 -10.65 -25.45 26.25
C THR A 38 -10.05 -25.38 24.84
N MET A 39 -10.46 -24.41 24.02
CA MET A 39 -10.08 -24.31 22.61
C MET A 39 -8.57 -24.29 22.40
N ILE A 40 -8.08 -25.02 21.42
CA ILE A 40 -6.65 -25.01 21.06
C ILE A 40 -6.31 -23.76 20.23
N ILE A 41 -5.02 -23.43 20.14
CA ILE A 41 -4.55 -22.24 19.39
C ILE A 41 -5.12 -22.18 17.96
N PRO A 42 -5.12 -23.27 17.16
CA PRO A 42 -5.73 -23.24 15.82
C PRO A 42 -7.21 -22.82 15.82
N GLU A 43 -8.03 -23.34 16.74
CA GLU A 43 -9.45 -23.00 16.83
C GLU A 43 -9.66 -21.53 17.22
N LEU A 44 -8.85 -21.02 18.15
CA LEU A 44 -8.87 -19.60 18.52
C LEU A 44 -8.45 -18.72 17.33
N LEU A 45 -7.47 -19.14 16.54
CA LEU A 45 -7.04 -18.41 15.35
C LEU A 45 -8.09 -18.40 14.24
N GLU A 46 -8.96 -19.41 14.15
CA GLU A 46 -10.13 -19.37 13.27
C GLU A 46 -11.11 -18.28 13.68
N VAL A 47 -11.35 -18.09 14.97
CA VAL A 47 -12.15 -16.96 15.49
C VAL A 47 -11.47 -15.64 15.14
N VAL A 48 -10.17 -15.52 15.40
CA VAL A 48 -9.38 -14.33 15.03
C VAL A 48 -9.51 -14.05 13.53
N ARG A 49 -9.39 -15.06 12.67
CA ARG A 49 -9.44 -14.91 11.20
C ARG A 49 -10.74 -14.26 10.74
N ARG A 50 -11.88 -14.56 11.36
CA ARG A 50 -13.19 -13.96 11.02
C ARG A 50 -13.24 -12.47 11.32
N ILE A 51 -12.72 -12.03 12.47
CA ILE A 51 -12.81 -10.63 12.91
C ILE A 51 -11.59 -9.79 12.53
N LYS A 52 -10.46 -10.43 12.23
CA LYS A 52 -9.19 -9.78 11.88
C LYS A 52 -9.34 -8.72 10.80
N PRO A 53 -10.11 -8.88 9.70
CA PRO A 53 -10.27 -7.83 8.69
C PRO A 53 -10.75 -6.48 9.25
N ILE A 54 -11.55 -6.49 10.32
CA ILE A 54 -12.07 -5.27 10.98
C ILE A 54 -10.96 -4.51 11.72
N TYR A 55 -10.01 -5.26 12.29
CA TYR A 55 -8.98 -4.75 13.20
C TYR A 55 -7.58 -4.65 12.56
N ASN A 56 -7.37 -5.30 11.42
CA ASN A 56 -6.08 -5.37 10.72
C ASN A 56 -5.78 -4.10 9.91
N LYS A 57 -6.03 -2.94 10.51
CA LYS A 57 -5.94 -1.60 9.94
C LYS A 57 -4.51 -1.07 9.97
N TYR A 58 -4.18 -0.20 9.02
CA TYR A 58 -2.91 0.51 8.98
C TYR A 58 -3.05 1.91 9.58
N ILE A 59 -2.02 2.38 10.28
CA ILE A 59 -2.04 3.70 10.94
C ILE A 59 -2.32 4.80 9.92
N ILE A 60 -1.63 4.78 8.79
CA ILE A 60 -1.78 5.81 7.74
C ILE A 60 -3.19 5.78 7.15
N ASP A 61 -3.74 4.59 6.89
CA ASP A 61 -5.07 4.44 6.31
C ASP A 61 -6.14 5.09 7.21
N GLU A 62 -6.05 4.90 8.54
CA GLU A 62 -6.96 5.54 9.49
C GLU A 62 -6.75 7.07 9.58
N MET A 63 -5.50 7.55 9.54
CA MET A 63 -5.19 8.99 9.52
C MET A 63 -5.77 9.67 8.27
N VAL A 64 -5.69 9.01 7.11
CA VAL A 64 -6.20 9.52 5.83
C VAL A 64 -7.73 9.46 5.82
N LEU A 65 -8.32 8.40 6.38
CA LEU A 65 -9.78 8.26 6.52
C LEU A 65 -10.39 9.35 7.39
N GLN A 66 -9.72 9.79 8.45
CA GLN A 66 -10.14 10.94 9.27
C GLN A 66 -10.27 12.25 8.45
N GLN A 67 -9.57 12.34 7.32
CA GLN A 67 -9.69 13.45 6.37
C GLN A 67 -10.68 13.18 5.24
N ASN A 68 -11.54 12.16 5.37
CA ASN A 68 -12.47 11.70 4.35
C ASN A 68 -11.78 11.35 3.01
N LYS A 69 -10.62 10.67 3.10
CA LYS A 69 -9.84 10.21 1.95
C LYS A 69 -9.57 8.71 2.07
N THR A 70 -9.30 8.08 0.94
CA THR A 70 -8.96 6.65 0.88
C THR A 70 -7.54 6.48 0.36
N VAL A 71 -6.81 5.51 0.92
CA VAL A 71 -5.47 5.14 0.45
C VAL A 71 -5.61 4.13 -0.69
N LEU A 72 -5.15 4.52 -1.88
CA LEU A 72 -4.92 3.59 -2.99
C LEU A 72 -3.53 2.95 -2.82
N ARG A 73 -3.47 1.64 -2.61
CA ARG A 73 -2.20 0.88 -2.54
C ARG A 73 -1.85 0.32 -3.91
N LEU A 74 -0.60 0.48 -4.31
CA LEU A 74 -0.12 0.13 -5.64
C LEU A 74 0.44 -1.31 -5.65
N PRO A 75 0.34 -2.03 -6.78
CA PRO A 75 0.94 -3.35 -6.90
C PRO A 75 2.47 -3.26 -6.81
N PRO A 76 3.13 -4.24 -6.17
CA PRO A 76 4.58 -4.24 -6.03
C PRO A 76 5.26 -4.45 -7.39
N TYR A 77 6.41 -3.81 -7.60
CA TYR A 77 7.24 -3.95 -8.81
C TYR A 77 6.66 -3.41 -10.13
N HIS A 78 5.57 -2.64 -10.09
CA HIS A 78 4.95 -2.00 -11.26
C HIS A 78 5.09 -0.48 -11.20
N CYS A 79 6.25 0.05 -11.60
CA CYS A 79 6.52 1.50 -11.56
C CYS A 79 5.71 2.30 -12.60
N GLU A 80 5.29 1.65 -13.68
CA GLU A 80 4.38 2.18 -14.70
C GLU A 80 3.00 2.53 -14.11
N LEU A 81 2.60 1.81 -13.07
CA LEU A 81 1.38 2.06 -12.28
C LEU A 81 1.60 3.08 -11.15
N ASN A 82 2.81 3.64 -11.03
CA ASN A 82 3.16 4.63 -10.01
C ASN A 82 3.60 5.98 -10.64
N PRO A 83 2.69 6.96 -10.81
CA PRO A 83 3.00 8.17 -11.57
C PRO A 83 4.10 9.02 -10.94
N ILE A 84 4.27 8.98 -9.60
CA ILE A 84 5.34 9.73 -8.94
C ILE A 84 6.74 9.18 -9.29
N ASP A 85 6.88 7.87 -9.50
CA ASP A 85 8.16 7.27 -9.92
C ASP A 85 8.54 7.70 -11.34
N LEU A 86 7.55 7.74 -12.24
CA LEU A 86 7.71 8.23 -13.60
C LEU A 86 8.12 9.70 -13.63
N VAL A 87 7.42 10.55 -12.87
CA VAL A 87 7.79 11.96 -12.66
C VAL A 87 9.23 12.09 -12.17
N TRP A 88 9.61 11.33 -11.13
CA TRP A 88 10.96 11.38 -10.57
C TRP A 88 12.02 10.94 -11.56
N SER A 89 11.76 9.94 -12.40
CA SER A 89 12.71 9.48 -13.43
C SER A 89 13.09 10.62 -14.38
N VAL A 90 12.09 11.39 -14.82
CA VAL A 90 12.23 12.51 -15.75
C VAL A 90 12.87 13.71 -15.08
N VAL A 91 12.43 14.03 -13.87
CA VAL A 91 12.96 15.16 -13.08
C VAL A 91 14.44 14.93 -12.75
N LYS A 92 14.82 13.74 -12.26
CA LYS A 92 16.22 13.39 -11.96
C LYS A 92 17.10 13.50 -13.20
N ARG A 93 16.62 13.02 -14.36
CA ARG A 93 17.35 13.15 -15.63
C ARG A 93 17.57 14.63 -16.01
N HIS A 94 16.53 15.46 -15.87
CA HIS A 94 16.64 16.89 -16.14
C HIS A 94 17.64 17.59 -15.23
N VAL A 95 17.55 17.36 -13.91
CA VAL A 95 18.49 17.93 -12.94
C VAL A 95 19.91 17.49 -13.25
N LYS A 96 20.16 16.19 -13.49
CA LYS A 96 21.50 15.66 -13.82
C LYS A 96 22.10 16.33 -15.04
N ALA A 97 21.31 16.59 -16.09
CA ALA A 97 21.81 17.23 -17.31
C ALA A 97 22.12 18.72 -17.14
N ASN A 98 21.36 19.42 -16.29
CA ASN A 98 21.38 20.88 -16.18
C ASN A 98 22.06 21.42 -14.93
N ASN A 99 22.38 20.57 -13.95
CA ASN A 99 23.11 20.97 -12.75
C ASN A 99 24.58 21.22 -13.09
N LYS A 100 24.96 22.50 -13.23
CA LYS A 100 26.34 22.91 -13.55
C LYS A 100 27.10 23.44 -12.33
N THR A 101 26.39 23.97 -11.35
CA THR A 101 26.96 24.64 -10.19
C THR A 101 27.10 23.72 -8.98
N PHE A 102 26.37 22.60 -8.96
CA PHE A 102 26.28 21.65 -7.85
C PHE A 102 25.79 22.29 -6.54
N LYS A 103 25.11 23.44 -6.61
CA LYS A 103 24.54 24.14 -5.45
C LYS A 103 23.07 23.75 -5.25
N LEU A 104 22.67 23.52 -4.01
CA LEU A 104 21.29 23.16 -3.66
C LEU A 104 20.23 24.16 -4.15
N PRO A 105 20.42 25.49 -4.09
CA PRO A 105 19.46 26.44 -4.64
C PRO A 105 19.21 26.25 -6.15
N ASP A 106 20.27 25.98 -6.92
CA ASP A 106 20.15 25.76 -8.37
C ASP A 106 19.45 24.44 -8.66
N VAL A 107 19.76 23.38 -7.89
CA VAL A 107 19.03 22.11 -7.95
C VAL A 107 17.54 22.31 -7.67
N LYS A 108 17.18 23.07 -6.62
CA LYS A 108 15.79 23.38 -6.29
C LYS A 108 15.07 24.10 -7.45
N ASN A 109 15.73 25.06 -8.08
CA ASN A 109 15.17 25.78 -9.23
C ASN A 109 14.93 24.84 -10.43
N LEU A 110 15.88 23.94 -10.72
CA LEU A 110 15.75 22.93 -11.76
C LEU A 110 14.62 21.93 -11.47
N LEU A 111 14.46 21.51 -10.21
CA LEU A 111 13.38 20.63 -9.76
C LEU A 111 12.01 21.27 -10.03
N VAL A 112 11.77 22.47 -9.48
CA VAL A 112 10.48 23.18 -9.61
C VAL A 112 10.15 23.43 -11.08
N LYS A 113 11.13 23.88 -11.88
CA LYS A 113 10.96 24.14 -13.31
C LYS A 113 10.54 22.90 -14.09
N ARG A 114 11.05 21.71 -13.72
CA ARG A 114 10.72 20.46 -14.43
C ARG A 114 9.42 19.84 -13.95
N ILE A 115 9.15 19.84 -12.64
CA ILE A 115 7.92 19.28 -12.04
C ILE A 115 6.67 19.95 -12.64
N ALA A 116 6.70 21.27 -12.84
CA ALA A 116 5.59 22.01 -13.44
C ALA A 116 5.25 21.63 -14.90
N LYS A 117 6.07 20.79 -15.55
CA LYS A 117 5.94 20.42 -16.97
C LYS A 117 5.76 18.92 -17.19
N VAL A 118 5.53 18.16 -16.13
CA VAL A 118 5.38 16.70 -16.21
C VAL A 118 4.08 16.30 -15.56
N ASP A 119 3.29 15.52 -16.29
CA ASP A 119 2.10 14.85 -15.81
C ASP A 119 2.10 13.44 -16.42
N PHE A 120 2.01 12.44 -15.56
CA PHE A 120 1.99 11.02 -15.92
C PHE A 120 0.71 10.33 -15.48
N VAL A 121 -0.28 11.05 -14.92
CA VAL A 121 -1.53 10.44 -14.46
C VAL A 121 -2.26 9.77 -15.62
N LYS A 122 -2.40 10.48 -16.74
CA LYS A 122 -3.04 9.93 -17.95
C LYS A 122 -2.33 8.68 -18.46
N TYR A 123 -1.00 8.72 -18.52
CA TYR A 123 -0.19 7.58 -18.95
C TYR A 123 -0.37 6.37 -18.03
N THR A 124 -0.35 6.57 -16.71
CA THR A 124 -0.57 5.51 -15.73
C THR A 124 -1.95 4.85 -15.90
N ILE A 125 -3.00 5.64 -16.15
CA ILE A 125 -4.35 5.11 -16.42
C ILE A 125 -4.37 4.29 -17.72
N GLU A 126 -3.68 4.75 -18.76
CA GLU A 126 -3.57 4.01 -20.02
C GLU A 126 -2.82 2.68 -19.83
N GLU A 127 -1.75 2.65 -19.03
CA GLU A 127 -1.06 1.40 -18.69
C GLU A 127 -1.97 0.47 -17.88
N GLU A 128 -2.66 0.99 -16.86
CA GLU A 128 -3.63 0.21 -16.06
C GLU A 128 -4.70 -0.46 -16.96
N ASN A 129 -5.26 0.28 -17.92
CA ASN A 129 -6.24 -0.27 -18.86
C ASN A 129 -5.68 -1.42 -19.70
N LYS A 130 -4.39 -1.39 -20.07
CA LYS A 130 -3.74 -2.50 -20.80
C LYS A 130 -3.65 -3.76 -19.95
N PHE A 131 -3.37 -3.62 -18.65
CA PHE A 131 -3.37 -4.76 -17.73
C PHE A 131 -4.76 -5.40 -17.65
N TRP A 132 -5.81 -4.60 -17.50
CA TRP A 132 -7.19 -5.10 -17.49
C TRP A 132 -7.57 -5.82 -18.78
N THR A 133 -7.29 -5.21 -19.94
CA THR A 133 -7.59 -5.85 -21.23
C THR A 133 -6.86 -7.19 -21.39
N LEU A 134 -5.61 -7.29 -20.92
CA LEU A 134 -4.86 -8.54 -20.99
C LEU A 134 -5.47 -9.61 -20.07
N ASP A 135 -5.86 -9.24 -18.85
CA ASP A 135 -6.49 -10.13 -17.87
C ASP A 135 -7.80 -10.71 -18.42
N ASP A 136 -8.69 -9.83 -18.91
CA ASP A 136 -9.96 -10.20 -19.53
C ASP A 136 -9.76 -11.18 -20.71
N THR A 137 -8.76 -10.91 -21.56
CA THR A 137 -8.45 -11.77 -22.72
C THR A 137 -7.95 -13.15 -22.29
N VAL A 138 -7.15 -13.23 -21.23
CA VAL A 138 -6.63 -14.51 -20.72
C VAL A 138 -7.76 -15.33 -20.12
N ASP A 139 -8.67 -14.70 -19.37
CA ASP A 139 -9.84 -15.35 -18.80
C ASP A 139 -10.75 -15.93 -19.89
N GLU A 140 -11.04 -15.15 -20.94
CA GLU A 140 -11.81 -15.64 -22.10
C GLU A 140 -11.19 -16.89 -22.71
N LEU A 141 -9.88 -16.88 -22.99
CA LEU A 141 -9.16 -18.01 -23.60
C LEU A 141 -9.08 -19.27 -22.72
N ILE A 142 -9.11 -19.13 -21.39
CA ILE A 142 -9.08 -20.28 -20.47
C ILE A 142 -10.48 -20.90 -20.32
N THR A 143 -11.53 -20.12 -20.57
CA THR A 143 -12.92 -20.59 -20.50
C THR A 143 -13.43 -21.28 -21.77
N GLU A 144 -12.69 -21.20 -22.89
CA GLU A 144 -12.92 -21.94 -24.14
C GLU A 144 -12.26 -23.33 -24.14
#